data_AF-A0A5C6BRR1-F1
#
_entry.id   AF-A0A5C6BRR1-F1
#
_cell.length_a   1.000
_cell.length_b   1.000
_cell.length_c   1.000
_cell.angle_alpha   90.00
_cell.angle_beta   90.00
_cell.angle_gamma   90.00
#
_symmetry.space_group_name_H-M   'P 1'
#
loop_
_entity.id
_entity.type
_entity.pdbx_description
1 polymer ?
#
loop_
_entity_poly.entity_id
_entity_poly.type
_entity_poly.pdbx_seq_one_letter_code
_entity_poly.pdbx_strand_id
1 'polypeptide(L)'
;MRFNSDDIHFIRIRGAGSDEVIYNSTEKISEIFGGDGNDSIFGKDGDDTIYGNRGDDYRVGDAGNDSIRGNRGADLVKGGTGDDRIYGG
;
A
#
# COMPACT_ATOMS: atom_id res chain seq x y z
N MET A 1 10.45 -23.23 -19.07
CA MET A 1 10.64 -22.13 -18.10
C MET A 1 9.84 -22.50 -16.86
N ARG A 2 10.52 -22.93 -15.79
CA ARG A 2 9.85 -23.17 -14.51
C ARG A 2 9.84 -21.83 -13.79
N PHE A 3 8.67 -21.24 -13.64
CA PHE A 3 8.50 -20.17 -12.67
C PHE A 3 8.59 -20.85 -11.30
N ASN A 4 9.68 -20.63 -10.58
CA ASN A 4 9.77 -21.07 -9.19
C ASN A 4 8.85 -20.16 -8.39
N SER A 5 8.06 -20.76 -7.50
CA SER A 5 7.22 -20.03 -6.53
C SER A 5 8.02 -19.18 -5.55
N ASP A 6 9.36 -19.26 -5.60
CA ASP A 6 10.29 -18.60 -4.71
C ASP A 6 10.82 -17.26 -5.27
N ASP A 7 10.46 -16.88 -6.51
CA ASP A 7 10.97 -15.66 -7.16
C ASP A 7 10.12 -14.41 -6.90
N ILE A 8 9.05 -14.49 -6.08
CA ILE A 8 8.25 -13.33 -5.70
C ILE A 8 8.35 -13.09 -4.18
N HIS A 9 9.39 -12.35 -3.78
CA HIS A 9 9.55 -11.86 -2.41
C HIS A 9 8.74 -10.57 -2.21
N PHE A 10 7.40 -10.65 -2.15
CA PHE A 10 6.63 -9.55 -1.57
C PHE A 10 6.46 -9.77 -0.07
N ILE A 11 6.47 -8.69 0.70
CA ILE A 11 6.12 -8.69 2.12
C ILE A 11 4.64 -8.37 2.25
N ARG A 12 3.92 -9.01 3.19
CA ARG A 12 2.50 -8.72 3.42
C ARG A 12 2.30 -8.04 4.75
N ILE A 13 1.58 -6.92 4.72
CA ILE A 13 1.21 -6.14 5.91
C ILE A 13 -0.31 -5.94 5.88
N ARG A 14 -0.97 -6.19 7.01
CA ARG A 14 -2.43 -6.03 7.16
C ARG A 14 -2.72 -5.27 8.44
N GLY A 15 -3.53 -4.21 8.34
CA GLY A 15 -4.20 -3.63 9.49
C GLY A 15 -5.20 -4.62 10.08
N ALA A 16 -5.46 -4.48 11.37
CA ALA A 16 -6.18 -5.46 12.16
C ALA A 16 -7.35 -4.84 12.95
N GLY A 17 -7.57 -3.54 12.82
CA GLY A 17 -8.62 -2.78 13.49
C GLY A 17 -9.35 -1.87 12.51
N SER A 18 -9.84 -0.74 13.04
CA SER A 18 -10.66 0.21 12.32
C SER A 18 -9.94 1.52 11.95
N ASP A 19 -8.89 1.91 12.66
CA ASP A 19 -8.22 3.20 12.42
C ASP A 19 -6.75 3.00 12.80
N GLU A 20 -5.94 2.60 11.83
CA GLU A 20 -4.55 2.23 12.08
C GLU A 20 -3.54 3.19 11.48
N VAL A 21 -2.33 3.12 12.06
CA VAL A 21 -1.14 3.68 11.42
C VAL A 21 -0.23 2.52 11.02
N ILE A 22 -0.13 2.29 9.72
CA ILE A 22 0.63 1.19 9.13
C ILE A 22 1.91 1.74 8.53
N TYR A 23 3.05 1.32 9.07
CA TYR A 23 4.36 1.63 8.51
C TYR A 23 4.98 0.36 7.93
N ASN A 24 5.28 0.38 6.63
CA ASN A 24 6.18 -0.61 6.07
C ASN A 24 7.54 -0.49 6.79
N SER A 25 8.10 -1.60 7.23
CA SER A 25 9.40 -1.63 7.92
C SER A 25 10.53 -2.10 7.00
N THR A 26 10.26 -2.19 5.71
CA THR A 26 11.19 -2.71 4.71
C THR A 26 11.30 -1.78 3.51
N GLU A 27 12.38 -1.95 2.75
CA GLU A 27 12.62 -1.28 1.47
C GLU A 27 12.35 -2.24 0.30
N LYS A 28 11.42 -3.19 0.50
CA LYS A 28 11.09 -4.25 -0.45
C LYS A 28 9.65 -4.10 -0.89
N ILE A 29 9.39 -4.56 -2.11
CA ILE A 29 8.06 -4.78 -2.68
C ILE A 29 7.14 -5.38 -1.60
N SER A 30 6.09 -4.65 -1.28
CA SER A 30 5.16 -4.99 -0.22
C SER A 30 3.72 -4.90 -0.69
N GLU A 31 2.88 -5.76 -0.15
CA GLU A 31 1.45 -5.76 -0.31
C GLU A 31 0.83 -5.36 1.03
N ILE A 32 0.30 -4.15 1.08
CA ILE A 32 -0.17 -3.51 2.30
C ILE A 32 -1.69 -3.32 2.23
N PHE A 33 -2.37 -3.74 3.29
CA PHE A 33 -3.83 -3.59 3.44
C PHE A 33 -4.12 -2.76 4.68
N GLY A 34 -4.86 -1.66 4.52
CA GLY A 34 -5.43 -0.83 5.60
C GLY A 34 -6.42 -1.63 6.40
N GLY A 35 -7.65 -1.73 5.92
CA GLY A 35 -8.65 -2.51 6.64
C GLY A 35 -10.00 -1.85 6.52
N ASP A 36 -10.79 -1.90 7.58
CA ASP A 36 -11.96 -1.02 7.68
C ASP A 36 -11.53 0.27 8.42
N GLY A 37 -12.21 1.38 8.14
CA GLY A 37 -12.06 2.71 8.76
C GLY A 37 -10.83 3.51 8.30
N ASN A 38 -10.44 4.54 9.05
CA ASN A 38 -9.61 5.62 8.51
C ASN A 38 -8.12 5.36 8.78
N ASP A 39 -7.45 4.72 7.83
CA ASP A 39 -6.07 4.28 8.00
C ASP A 39 -5.04 5.30 7.51
N SER A 40 -3.88 5.35 8.16
CA SER A 40 -2.67 6.06 7.71
C SER A 40 -1.60 5.06 7.31
N ILE A 41 -1.32 4.94 6.02
CA ILE A 41 -0.44 3.90 5.46
C ILE A 41 0.78 4.53 4.77
N PHE A 42 1.96 4.01 5.10
CA PHE A 42 3.25 4.45 4.55
C PHE A 42 4.02 3.27 3.93
N GLY A 43 4.23 3.32 2.60
CA GLY A 43 4.87 2.28 1.79
C GLY A 43 6.39 2.23 1.91
N LYS A 44 7.07 3.38 2.04
CA LYS A 44 8.54 3.50 1.99
C LYS A 44 9.12 3.15 0.61
N ASP A 45 10.32 2.58 0.58
CA ASP A 45 11.04 2.27 -0.64
C ASP A 45 10.59 0.90 -1.18
N GLY A 46 10.47 0.79 -2.49
CA GLY A 46 10.08 -0.44 -3.18
C GLY A 46 8.84 -0.23 -4.05
N ASP A 47 8.62 -1.12 -5.01
CA ASP A 47 7.42 -1.08 -5.85
C ASP A 47 6.24 -1.69 -5.08
N ASP A 48 5.53 -0.88 -4.31
CA ASP A 48 4.53 -1.38 -3.37
C ASP A 48 3.13 -1.46 -3.97
N THR A 49 2.32 -2.35 -3.42
CA THR A 49 0.89 -2.40 -3.68
C THR A 49 0.13 -2.10 -2.40
N ILE A 50 -0.59 -0.97 -2.38
CA ILE A 50 -1.27 -0.48 -1.18
C ILE A 50 -2.77 -0.41 -1.41
N TYR A 51 -3.53 -1.10 -0.57
CA TYR A 51 -5.00 -1.07 -0.50
C TYR A 51 -5.40 -0.53 0.88
N GLY A 52 -6.39 0.33 0.95
CA GLY A 52 -6.88 0.86 2.24
C GLY A 52 -8.33 0.48 2.50
N ASN A 53 -9.08 0.20 1.43
CA ASN A 53 -10.35 -0.53 1.43
C ASN A 53 -11.55 0.32 1.82
N ARG A 54 -11.91 0.43 3.10
CA ARG A 54 -13.10 1.20 3.49
C ARG A 54 -12.68 2.25 4.49
N GLY A 55 -13.21 3.46 4.36
CA GLY A 55 -12.90 4.57 5.25
C GLY A 55 -12.15 5.65 4.49
N ASP A 56 -11.97 6.79 5.13
CA ASP A 56 -11.24 7.92 4.56
C ASP A 56 -9.75 7.74 4.87
N ASP A 57 -9.00 7.17 3.93
CA ASP A 57 -7.61 6.78 4.14
C ASP A 57 -6.62 7.92 3.84
N TYR A 58 -5.50 7.93 4.56
CA TYR A 58 -4.29 8.66 4.19
C TYR A 58 -3.20 7.69 3.75
N ARG A 59 -2.65 7.88 2.55
CA ARG A 59 -1.69 6.96 1.96
C ARG A 59 -0.51 7.64 1.30
N VAL A 60 0.69 7.12 1.59
CA VAL A 60 1.95 7.57 0.98
C VAL A 60 2.71 6.35 0.45
N GLY A 61 2.99 6.33 -0.86
CA GLY A 61 3.82 5.31 -1.50
C GLY A 61 5.30 5.46 -1.14
N ASP A 62 5.80 6.70 -1.14
CA ASP A 62 7.20 7.10 -0.96
C ASP A 62 8.06 6.86 -2.21
N ALA A 63 8.96 5.88 -2.26
CA ALA A 63 9.90 5.74 -3.38
C ALA A 63 9.75 4.40 -4.08
N GLY A 64 9.50 4.41 -5.39
CA GLY A 64 9.26 3.19 -6.16
C GLY A 64 8.12 3.40 -7.15
N ASN A 65 7.81 2.39 -7.94
CA ASN A 65 6.67 2.43 -8.84
C ASN A 65 5.46 1.79 -8.15
N ASP A 66 4.69 2.61 -7.43
CA ASP A 66 3.66 2.10 -6.55
C ASP A 66 2.32 1.86 -7.26
N SER A 67 1.53 0.92 -6.73
CA SER A 67 0.15 0.67 -7.12
C SER A 67 -0.78 0.90 -5.92
N ILE A 68 -1.43 2.06 -5.88
CA ILE A 68 -2.20 2.51 -4.73
C ILE A 68 -3.71 2.57 -5.07
N ARG A 69 -4.55 1.95 -4.24
CA ARG A 69 -6.01 1.86 -4.45
C ARG A 69 -6.84 2.32 -3.26
N GLY A 70 -7.34 3.56 -3.30
CA GLY A 70 -8.24 4.17 -2.31
C GLY A 70 -9.36 3.22 -1.89
N ASN A 71 -10.14 2.78 -2.90
CA ASN A 71 -11.35 1.97 -2.76
C ASN A 71 -12.54 2.81 -2.27
N ARG A 72 -13.08 2.62 -1.06
CA ARG A 72 -14.27 3.33 -0.61
C ARG A 72 -13.93 4.35 0.45
N GLY A 73 -14.16 5.63 0.14
CA GLY A 73 -14.02 6.73 1.09
C GLY A 73 -13.55 7.98 0.39
N ALA A 74 -13.35 9.04 1.15
CA ALA A 74 -12.66 10.24 0.71
C ALA A 74 -11.16 10.08 1.01
N ASP A 75 -10.44 9.46 0.09
CA ASP A 75 -9.03 9.11 0.28
C ASP A 75 -8.07 10.24 -0.11
N LEU A 76 -7.00 10.40 0.67
CA LEU A 76 -5.86 11.24 0.33
C LEU A 76 -4.66 10.36 0.01
N VAL A 77 -4.29 10.31 -1.27
CA VAL A 77 -3.18 9.48 -1.75
C VAL A 77 -2.05 10.34 -2.32
N LYS A 78 -0.83 10.06 -1.87
CA LYS A 78 0.41 10.56 -2.43
C LYS A 78 1.23 9.36 -2.93
N GLY A 79 1.53 9.31 -4.22
CA GLY A 79 2.39 8.28 -4.80
C GLY A 79 3.81 8.45 -4.28
N GLY A 80 4.51 9.46 -4.77
CA GLY A 80 5.81 9.85 -4.24
C GLY A 80 6.78 10.04 -5.38
N THR A 81 7.95 9.41 -5.32
CA THR A 81 8.91 9.38 -6.43
C THR A 81 8.82 8.07 -7.17
N GLY A 82 8.67 8.12 -8.49
CA GLY A 82 8.56 6.94 -9.35
C GLY A 82 7.32 7.03 -10.24
N ASP A 83 7.07 5.98 -11.02
CA ASP A 83 5.92 5.89 -11.91
C ASP A 83 4.74 5.20 -11.21
N ASP A 84 3.99 6.01 -10.45
CA ASP A 84 2.89 5.53 -9.61
C ASP A 84 1.58 5.35 -10.38
N ARG A 85 0.81 4.32 -9.99
CA ARG A 85 -0.57 4.11 -10.41
C ARG A 85 -1.51 4.28 -9.22
N ILE A 86 -2.27 5.37 -9.24
CA ILE A 86 -3.22 5.70 -8.17
C ILE A 86 -4.65 5.53 -8.68
N TYR A 87 -5.44 4.77 -7.95
CA TYR A 87 -6.88 4.60 -8.15
C TYR A 87 -7.61 5.15 -6.94
N GLY A 88 -8.26 6.31 -7.09
CA GLY A 88 -8.87 7.05 -5.98
C GLY A 88 -10.08 6.35 -5.35
N GLY A 89 -10.89 5.62 -6.12
CA GLY A 89 -12.17 5.06 -5.64
C GLY A 89 -13.38 5.72 -6.25
#